data_AF-A0A2N5H506-F1
#
_entry.id   AF-A0A2N5H506-F1
#
_cell.length_a   1.000
_cell.length_b   1.000
_cell.length_c   1.000
_cell.angle_alpha   90.00
_cell.angle_beta   90.00
_cell.angle_gamma   90.00
#
_symmetry.space_group_name_H-M   'P 1'
#
loop_
_entity.id
_entity.type
_entity.pdbx_description
1 polymer ?
#
loop_
_entity_poly.entity_id
_entity_poly.type
_entity_poly.pdbx_seq_one_letter_code
_entity_poly.pdbx_strand_id
1 'polypeptide(L)'
;MNITKEVLNELRRTQQKSNYGSQAQEMFVDGLFNYGNWNGGDGLIRQFFSQYNENGLFCDTKVDDIDFIHNNIHFWGDIIITHSWYDDQNYATVTFAGTYENDGILNPEDYKFEDVAFFTWYKNRGKTDSARYNSKRMTEEQYLFVLNAIQEVGFNFNTR
;
A
#
# COMPACT_ATOMS: atom_id res chain seq x y z
N MET A 1 -15.23 3.19 1.81
CA MET A 1 -15.72 1.81 2.06
C MET A 1 -14.53 1.07 2.62
N ASN A 2 -14.56 0.58 3.85
CA ASN A 2 -13.37 -0.03 4.46
C ASN A 2 -13.02 -1.36 3.76
N ILE A 3 -11.81 -1.52 3.22
CA ILE A 3 -11.29 -2.80 2.74
C ILE A 3 -11.05 -3.69 3.95
N THR A 4 -11.89 -4.70 4.11
CA THR A 4 -11.70 -5.77 5.08
C THR A 4 -10.82 -6.87 4.48
N LYS A 5 -10.42 -7.86 5.29
CA LYS A 5 -9.73 -9.07 4.81
C LYS A 5 -10.53 -9.80 3.74
N GLU A 6 -11.85 -9.88 3.90
CA GLU A 6 -12.75 -10.51 2.93
C GLU A 6 -12.73 -9.75 1.60
N VAL A 7 -12.90 -8.42 1.64
CA VAL A 7 -12.84 -7.56 0.44
C VAL A 7 -11.47 -7.66 -0.23
N LEU A 8 -10.38 -7.65 0.54
CA LEU A 8 -9.02 -7.82 0.03
C LEU A 8 -8.85 -9.16 -0.70
N ASN A 9 -9.38 -10.25 -0.15
CA ASN A 9 -9.33 -11.56 -0.78
C ASN A 9 -10.15 -11.62 -2.08
N GLU A 10 -11.30 -10.94 -2.13
CA GLU A 10 -12.08 -10.81 -3.36
C GLU A 10 -11.31 -10.01 -4.43
N LEU A 11 -10.77 -8.84 -4.06
CA LEU A 11 -9.95 -8.01 -4.94
C LEU A 11 -8.76 -8.80 -5.51
N ARG A 12 -8.03 -9.54 -4.67
CA ARG A 12 -6.91 -10.40 -5.09
C ARG A 12 -7.32 -11.46 -6.10
N ARG A 13 -8.45 -12.14 -5.90
CA ARG A 13 -8.94 -13.17 -6.84
C ARG A 13 -9.20 -12.59 -8.23
N THR A 14 -9.66 -11.34 -8.32
CA THR A 14 -9.89 -10.69 -9.62
C THR A 14 -8.61 -10.33 -10.35
N GLN A 15 -7.51 -10.09 -9.61
CA GLN A 15 -6.20 -9.75 -10.16
C GLN A 15 -5.33 -10.96 -10.52
N GLN A 16 -5.63 -12.16 -10.01
CA GLN A 16 -4.87 -13.40 -10.26
C GLN A 16 -5.01 -13.98 -11.69
N LYS A 17 -5.24 -13.15 -12.71
CA LYS A 17 -5.15 -13.56 -14.12
C LYS A 17 -3.67 -13.64 -14.53
N SER A 18 -3.05 -14.78 -14.24
CA SER A 18 -1.69 -15.07 -14.67
C SER A 18 -1.63 -15.32 -16.19
N ASN A 19 -1.05 -14.38 -16.95
CA ASN A 19 -0.53 -14.64 -18.30
C ASN A 19 0.90 -15.24 -18.27
N TYR A 20 1.38 -15.63 -17.08
CA TYR A 20 2.75 -16.10 -16.86
C TYR A 20 2.80 -17.63 -16.75
N GLY A 21 3.97 -18.22 -17.03
CA GLY A 21 4.15 -19.68 -17.08
C GLY A 21 4.08 -20.42 -15.73
N SER A 22 3.83 -19.73 -14.62
CA SER A 22 3.64 -20.33 -13.29
C SER A 22 2.61 -19.55 -12.46
N GLN A 23 1.96 -20.23 -11.51
CA GLN A 23 0.94 -19.65 -10.64
C GLN A 23 1.50 -18.50 -9.79
N ALA A 24 0.70 -17.43 -9.64
CA ALA A 24 1.04 -16.32 -8.75
C ALA A 24 1.08 -16.79 -7.29
N GLN A 25 2.11 -16.39 -6.55
CA GLN A 25 2.22 -16.65 -5.12
C GLN A 25 1.70 -15.45 -4.33
N GLU A 26 1.04 -15.71 -3.21
CA GLU A 26 0.43 -14.66 -2.39
C GLU A 26 1.47 -13.65 -1.87
N MET A 27 1.07 -12.38 -1.82
CA MET A 27 1.92 -11.29 -1.30
C MET A 27 2.10 -11.36 0.21
N PHE A 28 1.20 -12.01 0.93
CA PHE A 28 1.29 -12.22 2.38
C PHE A 28 1.09 -13.70 2.66
N VAL A 29 1.95 -14.29 3.49
CA VAL A 29 1.86 -15.67 3.99
C VAL A 29 2.05 -15.61 5.49
N ASP A 30 1.16 -16.26 6.24
CA ASP A 30 1.11 -16.19 7.71
C ASP A 30 1.09 -14.73 8.24
N GLY A 31 0.37 -13.86 7.53
CA GLY A 31 0.19 -12.45 7.89
C GLY A 31 1.41 -11.53 7.64
N LEU A 32 2.48 -12.02 7.03
CA LEU A 32 3.70 -11.26 6.74
C LEU A 32 4.02 -11.21 5.25
N PHE A 33 4.56 -10.08 4.78
CA PHE A 33 4.91 -9.89 3.37
C PHE A 33 5.85 -10.99 2.83
N ASN A 34 5.44 -11.75 1.83
CA ASN A 34 6.20 -12.82 1.23
C ASN A 34 7.18 -12.30 0.15
N TYR A 35 8.49 -12.28 0.44
CA TYR A 35 9.53 -11.92 -0.56
C TYR A 35 9.54 -12.85 -1.79
N GLY A 36 8.97 -14.05 -1.65
CA GLY A 36 8.81 -15.04 -2.70
C GLY A 36 7.56 -14.89 -3.56
N ASN A 37 6.73 -13.85 -3.40
CA ASN A 37 5.44 -13.59 -4.08
C ASN A 37 5.49 -13.47 -5.64
N TRP A 38 6.11 -14.43 -6.31
CA TRP A 38 6.39 -14.43 -7.74
C TRP A 38 5.13 -14.35 -8.60
N ASN A 39 5.28 -13.85 -9.84
CA ASN A 39 4.26 -13.80 -10.90
C ASN A 39 2.96 -13.02 -10.64
N GLY A 40 2.93 -12.06 -9.73
CA GLY A 40 1.71 -11.25 -9.60
C GLY A 40 1.48 -10.74 -8.21
N GLY A 41 1.73 -11.60 -7.22
CA GLY A 41 1.32 -11.32 -5.85
C GLY A 41 -0.08 -10.72 -5.79
N ASP A 42 -0.16 -9.66 -4.99
CA ASP A 42 -1.24 -8.70 -4.94
C ASP A 42 -0.80 -7.47 -5.76
N GLY A 43 -1.60 -7.10 -6.76
CA GLY A 43 -1.33 -6.00 -7.68
C GLY A 43 -2.00 -4.69 -7.29
N LEU A 44 -2.73 -4.62 -6.16
CA LEU A 44 -3.52 -3.45 -5.77
C LEU A 44 -2.64 -2.22 -5.58
N ILE A 45 -1.57 -2.33 -4.80
CA ILE A 45 -0.66 -1.19 -4.59
C ILE A 45 -0.06 -0.69 -5.91
N ARG A 46 0.24 -1.61 -6.84
CA ARG A 46 0.76 -1.26 -8.17
C ARG A 46 -0.30 -0.64 -9.05
N GLN A 47 -1.57 -1.03 -8.92
CA GLN A 47 -2.72 -0.41 -9.57
C GLN A 47 -2.85 1.06 -9.13
N PHE A 48 -2.75 1.33 -7.83
CA PHE A 48 -2.72 2.70 -7.31
C PHE A 48 -1.56 3.51 -7.89
N PHE A 49 -0.34 2.98 -7.84
CA PHE A 49 0.83 3.73 -8.34
C PHE A 49 0.91 3.83 -9.87
N SER A 50 0.13 3.03 -10.61
CA SER A 50 0.09 3.11 -12.07
C SER A 50 -0.46 4.44 -12.59
N GLN A 51 -1.29 5.15 -11.81
CA GLN A 51 -1.81 6.47 -12.20
C GLN A 51 -0.73 7.57 -12.19
N TYR A 52 0.34 7.37 -11.42
CA TYR A 52 1.47 8.32 -11.35
C TYR A 52 2.59 7.98 -12.35
N ASN A 53 2.38 6.94 -13.17
CA ASN A 53 3.37 6.37 -14.09
C ASN A 53 3.49 7.12 -15.44
N GLU A 54 2.88 8.30 -15.58
CA GLU A 54 2.78 9.01 -16.85
C GLU A 54 3.95 9.98 -17.12
N ASN A 55 5.19 9.48 -17.16
CA ASN A 55 6.40 10.19 -17.68
C ASN A 55 7.26 11.01 -16.68
N GLY A 56 7.09 10.85 -15.36
CA GLY A 56 7.91 11.51 -14.36
C GLY A 56 9.00 10.62 -13.74
N LEU A 57 10.21 11.14 -13.56
CA LEU A 57 11.25 10.49 -12.72
C LEU A 57 10.86 10.47 -11.23
N PHE A 58 10.02 11.43 -10.82
CA PHE A 58 9.57 11.64 -9.46
C PHE A 58 8.18 12.29 -9.48
N CYS A 59 7.29 11.82 -8.62
CA CYS A 59 5.99 12.42 -8.34
C CYS A 59 5.77 12.45 -6.82
N ASP A 60 5.37 13.61 -6.32
CA ASP A 60 4.86 13.80 -4.96
C ASP A 60 3.39 14.28 -5.02
N THR A 61 2.55 13.69 -4.19
CA THR A 61 1.17 14.13 -3.99
C THR A 61 0.91 14.19 -2.50
N LYS A 62 0.53 15.38 -2.02
CA LYS A 62 0.09 15.59 -0.65
C LYS A 62 -1.43 15.69 -0.64
N VAL A 63 -2.08 14.94 0.24
CA VAL A 63 -3.51 15.02 0.49
C VAL A 63 -3.71 15.40 1.94
N ASP A 64 -4.30 16.56 2.14
CA ASP A 64 -4.45 17.19 3.45
C ASP A 64 -5.80 16.84 4.08
N ASP A 65 -5.88 16.98 5.41
CA ASP A 65 -7.11 16.85 6.20
C ASP A 65 -7.83 15.50 6.02
N ILE A 66 -7.06 14.42 5.89
CA ILE A 66 -7.57 13.05 5.89
C ILE A 66 -8.01 12.68 7.31
N ASP A 67 -9.18 12.07 7.44
CA ASP A 67 -9.75 11.56 8.69
C ASP A 67 -10.39 10.20 8.41
N PHE A 68 -9.86 9.12 8.98
CA PHE A 68 -10.42 7.79 8.78
C PHE A 68 -10.16 6.80 9.92
N ILE A 69 -11.02 5.79 9.99
CA ILE A 69 -10.97 4.73 10.99
C ILE A 69 -10.72 3.39 10.31
N HIS A 70 -9.70 2.67 10.77
CA HIS A 70 -9.41 1.30 10.38
C HIS A 70 -9.21 0.42 11.63
N ASN A 71 -10.09 -0.57 11.79
CA ASN A 71 -10.19 -1.35 13.03
C ASN A 71 -10.38 -0.42 14.24
N ASN A 72 -9.44 -0.43 15.17
CA ASN A 72 -9.47 0.40 16.38
C ASN A 72 -8.58 1.65 16.26
N ILE A 73 -8.00 1.87 15.08
CA ILE A 73 -7.11 2.99 14.79
C ILE A 73 -7.91 4.08 14.11
N HIS A 74 -7.96 5.27 14.70
CA HIS A 74 -8.49 6.49 14.09
C HIS A 74 -7.30 7.39 13.75
N PHE A 75 -7.11 7.70 12.47
CA PHE A 75 -6.06 8.59 12.00
C PHE A 75 -6.66 9.91 11.51
N TRP A 76 -6.01 11.03 11.84
CA TRP A 76 -6.27 12.32 11.22
C TRP A 76 -4.97 13.07 10.90
N GLY A 77 -4.89 13.64 9.70
CA GLY A 77 -3.75 14.43 9.24
C GLY A 77 -3.53 14.32 7.74
N ASP A 78 -2.28 14.41 7.31
CA ASP A 78 -1.93 14.45 5.90
C ASP A 78 -1.36 13.10 5.43
N ILE A 79 -1.60 12.77 4.17
CA ILE A 79 -0.96 11.65 3.48
C ILE A 79 -0.07 12.18 2.37
N ILE A 80 1.20 11.81 2.41
CA ILE A 80 2.19 12.16 1.38
C ILE A 80 2.54 10.90 0.60
N ILE A 81 2.23 10.92 -0.69
CA ILE A 81 2.54 9.84 -1.63
C ILE A 81 3.77 10.26 -2.41
N THR A 82 4.82 9.44 -2.42
CA THR A 82 5.95 9.64 -3.32
C THR A 82 6.13 8.44 -4.22
N HIS A 83 6.50 8.68 -5.46
CA HIS A 83 6.81 7.64 -6.43
C HIS A 83 7.98 8.09 -7.28
N SER A 84 8.96 7.21 -7.44
CA SER A 84 10.14 7.48 -8.25
C SER A 84 10.60 6.25 -9.03
N TRP A 85 11.31 6.55 -10.10
CA TRP A 85 11.93 5.58 -11.00
C TRP A 85 13.43 5.72 -10.95
N TYR A 86 14.12 4.62 -10.71
CA TYR A 86 15.55 4.54 -10.87
C TYR A 86 15.88 3.22 -11.58
N ASP A 87 16.52 3.33 -12.75
CA ASP A 87 16.72 2.24 -13.70
C ASP A 87 15.40 1.49 -14.00
N ASP A 88 15.38 0.17 -13.80
CA ASP A 88 14.21 -0.69 -14.01
C ASP A 88 13.35 -0.86 -12.75
N GLN A 89 13.63 -0.12 -11.68
CA GLN A 89 12.99 -0.28 -10.38
C GLN A 89 12.11 0.92 -10.01
N ASN A 90 10.95 0.60 -9.44
CA ASN A 90 10.03 1.55 -8.83
C ASN A 90 10.30 1.63 -7.33
N TYR A 91 10.21 2.84 -6.81
CA TYR A 91 10.26 3.14 -5.39
C TYR A 91 9.05 3.97 -5.07
N ALA A 92 8.23 3.51 -4.12
CA ALA A 92 7.00 4.18 -3.78
C ALA A 92 6.83 4.25 -2.26
N THR A 93 6.39 5.40 -1.75
CA THR A 93 6.04 5.56 -0.35
C THR A 93 4.62 6.10 -0.20
N VAL A 94 3.97 5.65 0.87
CA VAL A 94 2.84 6.35 1.48
C VAL A 94 3.29 6.72 2.88
N THR A 95 3.39 8.02 3.14
CA THR A 95 3.82 8.60 4.40
C THR A 95 2.62 9.21 5.10
N PHE A 96 2.43 8.83 6.36
CA PHE A 96 1.38 9.34 7.22
C PHE A 96 1.95 10.45 8.08
N ALA A 97 1.45 11.68 7.89
CA ALA A 97 1.89 12.87 8.61
C ALA A 97 0.69 13.42 9.40
N GLY A 98 0.42 12.82 10.55
CA GLY A 98 -0.74 13.12 11.36
C GLY A 98 -0.71 12.38 12.67
N THR A 99 -1.79 12.49 13.42
CA THR A 99 -1.94 11.83 14.72
C THR A 99 -2.93 10.68 14.61
N TYR A 100 -2.81 9.72 15.51
CA TYR A 100 -3.79 8.65 15.62
C TYR A 100 -4.18 8.34 17.06
N GLU A 101 -5.38 7.79 17.21
CA GLU A 101 -5.91 7.17 18.40
C GLU A 101 -5.98 5.66 18.18
N ASN A 102 -5.64 4.87 19.21
CA ASN A 102 -5.88 3.44 19.22
C ASN A 102 -6.78 3.10 20.41
N ASP A 103 -7.93 2.47 20.15
CA ASP A 103 -8.95 2.20 21.17
C ASP A 103 -9.41 3.46 21.93
N GLY A 104 -9.46 4.61 21.25
CA GLY A 104 -9.79 5.91 21.84
C GLY A 104 -8.71 6.48 22.77
N ILE A 105 -7.53 5.87 22.81
CA ILE A 105 -6.37 6.39 23.52
C ILE A 105 -5.51 7.15 22.52
N LEU A 106 -5.44 8.47 22.70
CA LEU A 106 -4.57 9.33 21.92
C LEU A 106 -3.13 8.91 22.15
N ASN A 107 -2.37 8.71 21.07
CA ASN A 107 -0.93 8.51 21.17
C ASN A 107 -0.22 9.87 21.04
N PRO A 108 0.23 10.49 22.16
CA PRO A 108 0.62 11.90 22.17
C PRO A 108 2.00 12.19 21.56
N GLU A 109 2.72 11.18 21.04
CA GLU A 109 4.05 11.37 20.42
C GLU A 109 4.01 11.68 18.90
N ASP A 110 2.84 11.66 18.26
CA ASP A 110 2.76 11.40 16.82
C ASP A 110 2.52 12.66 15.97
N TYR A 111 3.49 13.57 15.96
CA TYR A 111 3.82 14.37 14.76
C TYR A 111 5.15 13.86 14.18
N LYS A 112 5.27 12.54 14.03
CA LYS A 112 6.45 11.93 13.43
C LYS A 112 6.11 11.56 11.98
N PHE A 113 6.90 12.08 11.04
CA PHE A 113 6.97 11.65 9.63
C PHE A 113 7.36 10.16 9.46
N GLU A 114 7.30 9.35 10.51
CA GLU A 114 7.98 8.06 10.60
C GLU A 114 7.14 6.90 10.09
N ASP A 115 5.82 7.05 10.04
CA ASP A 115 4.93 6.05 9.49
C ASP A 115 5.01 6.05 7.96
N VAL A 116 5.91 5.21 7.44
CA VAL A 116 6.22 5.10 6.02
C VAL A 116 5.99 3.68 5.55
N ALA A 117 4.96 3.51 4.74
CA ALA A 117 4.75 2.33 3.94
C ALA A 117 5.59 2.45 2.66
N PHE A 118 6.59 1.60 2.52
CA PHE A 118 7.52 1.60 1.40
C PHE A 118 7.34 0.35 0.53
N PHE A 119 7.24 0.56 -0.77
CA PHE A 119 7.06 -0.48 -1.77
C PHE A 119 8.10 -0.35 -2.88
N THR A 120 8.54 -1.50 -3.40
CA THR A 120 9.37 -1.55 -4.61
C THR A 120 8.96 -2.67 -5.53
N TRP A 121 9.11 -2.47 -6.83
CA TRP A 121 8.91 -3.50 -7.85
C TRP A 121 9.71 -3.18 -9.11
N TYR A 122 10.05 -4.20 -9.89
CA TYR A 122 10.65 -4.01 -11.21
C TYR A 122 9.57 -3.72 -12.25
N LYS A 123 9.86 -2.84 -13.22
CA LYS A 123 8.95 -2.43 -14.30
C LYS A 123 8.33 -3.61 -15.04
N ASN A 124 9.18 -4.58 -15.39
CA ASN A 124 8.84 -5.70 -16.24
C ASN A 124 8.57 -6.98 -15.43
N ARG A 125 8.50 -6.90 -14.10
CA ARG A 125 8.13 -8.04 -13.26
C ARG A 125 6.70 -7.90 -12.77
N GLY A 126 6.02 -9.04 -12.70
CA GLY A 126 4.65 -9.10 -12.20
C GLY A 126 4.53 -8.90 -10.68
N LYS A 127 5.62 -8.78 -9.91
CA LYS A 127 5.55 -8.83 -8.44
C LYS A 127 6.00 -7.55 -7.75
N THR A 128 5.48 -7.33 -6.54
CA THR A 128 6.03 -6.40 -5.56
C THR A 128 7.23 -7.06 -4.88
N ASP A 129 8.43 -6.48 -5.02
CA ASP A 129 9.69 -7.06 -4.54
C ASP A 129 9.93 -6.79 -3.03
N SER A 130 9.46 -5.66 -2.53
CA SER A 130 9.51 -5.34 -1.10
C SER A 130 8.28 -4.55 -0.68
N ALA A 131 7.72 -4.89 0.48
CA ALA A 131 6.78 -4.07 1.23
C ALA A 131 7.26 -3.96 2.68
N ARG A 132 7.46 -2.73 3.14
CA ARG A 132 7.96 -2.43 4.48
C ARG A 132 7.11 -1.34 5.12
N TYR A 133 6.87 -1.47 6.42
CA TYR A 133 6.27 -0.41 7.24
C TYR A 133 7.31 -0.05 8.30
N ASN A 134 7.76 1.21 8.31
CA ASN A 134 8.78 1.73 9.23
C ASN A 134 10.06 0.89 9.21
N SER A 135 10.55 0.63 8.00
CA SER A 135 11.73 -0.20 7.71
C SER A 135 11.62 -1.68 8.13
N LYS A 136 10.50 -2.12 8.70
CA LYS A 136 10.24 -3.53 9.06
C LYS A 136 9.43 -4.22 7.97
N ARG A 137 9.52 -5.54 7.90
CA ARG A 137 8.68 -6.37 7.02
C ARG A 137 7.20 -6.08 7.32
N MET A 138 6.45 -5.68 6.30
CA MET A 138 5.05 -5.27 6.46
C MET A 138 4.17 -6.47 6.84
N THR A 139 3.24 -6.25 7.77
CA THR A 139 2.16 -7.18 8.09
C THR A 139 0.96 -6.96 7.17
N GLU A 140 0.08 -7.96 7.04
CA GLU A 140 -1.13 -7.82 6.23
C GLU A 140 -2.10 -6.76 6.81
N GLU A 141 -2.18 -6.62 8.13
CA GLU A 141 -2.98 -5.55 8.78
C GLU A 141 -2.44 -4.16 8.44
N GLN A 142 -1.11 -3.97 8.44
CA GLN A 142 -0.50 -2.71 8.01
C GLN A 142 -0.79 -2.43 6.53
N TYR A 143 -0.79 -3.46 5.70
CA TYR A 143 -1.15 -3.32 4.29
C TYR A 143 -2.60 -2.90 4.11
N LEU A 144 -3.54 -3.50 4.85
CA LEU A 144 -4.95 -3.10 4.87
C LEU A 144 -5.13 -1.66 5.31
N PHE A 145 -4.43 -1.23 6.38
CA PHE A 145 -4.42 0.16 6.82
C PHE A 145 -4.00 1.10 5.68
N VAL A 146 -2.90 0.78 4.97
CA VAL A 146 -2.40 1.56 3.83
C VAL A 146 -3.41 1.61 2.68
N LEU A 147 -4.03 0.48 2.31
CA LEU A 147 -5.02 0.48 1.23
C LEU A 147 -6.26 1.31 1.59
N ASN A 148 -6.71 1.27 2.84
CA ASN A 148 -7.83 2.07 3.30
C ASN A 148 -7.52 3.56 3.26
N ALA A 149 -6.34 3.95 3.74
CA ALA A 149 -5.86 5.31 3.62
C ALA A 149 -5.80 5.78 2.15
N ILE A 150 -5.38 4.89 1.24
CA ILE A 150 -5.39 5.17 -0.20
C ILE A 150 -6.80 5.40 -0.75
N GLN A 151 -7.83 4.73 -0.21
CA GLN A 151 -9.20 5.01 -0.62
C GLN A 151 -9.69 6.38 -0.17
N GLU A 152 -9.23 6.84 0.99
CA GLU A 152 -9.57 8.16 1.52
C GLU A 152 -8.91 9.28 0.72
N VAL A 153 -7.78 9.01 0.06
CA VAL A 153 -7.24 9.94 -0.97
C VAL A 153 -8.05 9.93 -2.29
N GLY A 154 -9.18 9.22 -2.34
CA GLY A 154 -10.10 9.20 -3.47
C GLY A 154 -9.83 8.10 -4.50
N PHE A 155 -8.87 7.20 -4.26
CA PHE A 155 -8.62 6.08 -5.17
C PHE A 155 -9.62 4.94 -4.96
N ASN A 156 -10.11 4.35 -6.05
CA ASN A 156 -10.99 3.19 -5.97
C ASN A 156 -10.33 1.94 -6.56
N PHE A 157 -10.08 0.94 -5.70
CA PHE A 157 -9.58 -0.35 -6.12
C PHE A 157 -10.67 -1.12 -6.87
N ASN A 158 -10.53 -1.16 -8.18
CA ASN A 158 -11.49 -1.80 -9.07
C ASN A 158 -11.03 -3.21 -9.46
N THR A 159 -11.99 -4.11 -9.66
CA THR A 159 -11.81 -5.50 -10.10
C THR A 159 -11.56 -5.69 -11.61
N ARG A 160 -11.26 -4.61 -12.33
CA ARG A 160 -11.21 -4.60 -13.81
C ARG A 160 -9.96 -5.25 -14.38
#